data_AF-A0A970F1Q5-F1
#
_entry.id   AF-A0A970F1Q5-F1
#
_cell.length_a   1.000
_cell.length_b   1.000
_cell.length_c   1.000
_cell.angle_alpha   90.00
_cell.angle_beta   90.00
_cell.angle_gamma   90.00
#
_symmetry.space_group_name_H-M   'P 1'
#
loop_
_entity.id
_entity.type
_entity.pdbx_description
1 polymer ?
#
loop_
_entity_poly.entity_id
_entity_poly.type
_entity_poly.pdbx_seq_one_letter_code
_entity_poly.pdbx_strand_id
1 'polypeptide(L)'
;MHCYDSLVRHEGNLGLFAAAEMSIVSTLAGRPLHVHAEGVRGTGKTTIMRAAASVLPAIERVKGCPHNCRPSTPHCPQHRARQGLCLESEWIPMPFLEISHSAKLGTVVGSIDLARLVSSGSPEAALLPGTIPRANRGILFTDEVNRLADTSPELTDVLLDVMGTKPGRVQIEESGLPVVTLPVECSVWAASNPDEEPGPLEDIRRQLSDRFDLCVEAGRTSDPWLIRRILDTPDFGRLCAGADAAGGASDAVGATARRLASAALLVARVQFPDEILDCMASLYVDFDIESIRAMEAARTAARCRAALAGRTTVTYADLRAVLPMALRHRVDAAQMAGALRALDALAERASEPRHAVGAARASIGGNASPRHGEAEPAAQPSTARPGGGDVQADAGLRAVLKGLLDRVRHDQLSSAQPGGSARPRHDSATEDSTGAQPTDGLRRGSVQTDRPGRPEQRLDQQTPGQAVVCPDNPARPIDQVRPKVVFGEEDLA
;
A
#
# COMPACT_ATOMS: atom_id res chain seq x y z
N MET A 1 -8.52 25.95 3.59
CA MET A 1 -8.64 24.50 3.36
C MET A 1 -9.95 24.04 3.98
N HIS A 2 -10.89 23.56 3.15
CA HIS A 2 -12.20 23.10 3.62
C HIS A 2 -12.05 21.90 4.56
N CYS A 3 -12.94 21.80 5.54
CA CYS A 3 -13.03 20.66 6.43
C CYS A 3 -13.62 19.48 5.68
N TYR A 4 -12.98 18.31 5.75
CA TYR A 4 -13.44 17.10 5.03
C TYR A 4 -14.89 16.75 5.34
N ASP A 5 -15.30 16.87 6.60
CA ASP A 5 -16.67 16.55 7.05
C ASP A 5 -17.70 17.59 6.63
N SER A 6 -17.26 18.80 6.26
CA SER A 6 -18.13 19.87 5.78
C SER A 6 -18.44 19.79 4.28
N LEU A 7 -17.70 18.95 3.54
CA LEU A 7 -17.89 18.82 2.11
C LEU A 7 -19.20 18.09 1.77
N VAL A 8 -19.94 18.63 0.80
CA VAL A 8 -21.20 18.05 0.34
C VAL A 8 -20.93 16.74 -0.41
N ARG A 9 -21.54 15.66 0.07
CA ARG A 9 -21.49 14.33 -0.55
C ARG A 9 -22.67 14.15 -1.50
N HIS A 10 -22.41 13.69 -2.72
CA HIS A 10 -23.39 13.44 -3.76
C HIS A 10 -22.99 12.24 -4.63
N GLU A 11 -23.91 11.73 -5.44
CA GLU A 11 -23.70 10.52 -6.26
C GLU A 11 -22.36 10.51 -7.03
N GLY A 12 -22.02 11.63 -7.70
CA GLY A 12 -20.77 11.76 -8.44
C GLY A 12 -19.47 11.82 -7.62
N ASN A 13 -19.51 11.99 -6.29
CA ASN A 13 -18.28 12.07 -5.48
C ASN A 13 -18.20 11.05 -4.32
N LEU A 14 -19.28 10.33 -4.03
CA LEU A 14 -19.34 9.34 -2.94
C LEU A 14 -18.25 8.26 -3.07
N GLY A 15 -17.98 7.81 -4.29
CA GLY A 15 -16.93 6.82 -4.55
C GLY A 15 -15.54 7.33 -4.12
N LEU A 16 -15.27 8.63 -4.30
CA LEU A 16 -13.97 9.21 -3.97
C LEU A 16 -13.79 9.32 -2.46
N PHE A 17 -14.83 9.71 -1.72
CA PHE A 17 -14.81 9.69 -0.27
C PHE A 17 -14.56 8.27 0.26
N ALA A 18 -15.28 7.28 -0.26
CA ALA A 18 -15.10 5.89 0.15
C ALA A 18 -13.68 5.38 -0.12
N ALA A 19 -13.13 5.64 -1.32
CA ALA A 19 -11.77 5.23 -1.67
C ALA A 19 -10.71 5.91 -0.80
N ALA A 20 -10.86 7.21 -0.53
CA ALA A 20 -9.97 7.96 0.35
C ALA A 20 -10.00 7.39 1.79
N GLU A 21 -11.18 7.18 2.37
CA GLU A 21 -11.33 6.62 3.72
C GLU A 21 -10.74 5.19 3.81
N MET A 22 -11.00 4.33 2.81
CA MET A 22 -10.40 2.99 2.75
C MET A 22 -8.88 3.05 2.64
N SER A 23 -8.34 3.98 1.85
CA SER A 23 -6.89 4.14 1.67
C SER A 23 -6.19 4.61 2.94
N ILE A 24 -6.77 5.57 3.66
CA ILE A 24 -6.23 6.02 4.97
C ILE A 24 -6.16 4.85 5.94
N VAL A 25 -7.27 4.11 6.08
CA VAL A 25 -7.37 2.94 6.97
C VAL A 25 -6.36 1.86 6.60
N SER A 26 -6.24 1.55 5.31
CA SER A 26 -5.28 0.55 4.81
C SER A 26 -3.83 0.97 5.10
N THR A 27 -3.50 2.23 4.89
CA THR A 27 -2.15 2.79 5.13
C THR A 27 -1.77 2.72 6.60
N LEU A 28 -2.69 3.07 7.51
CA LEU A 28 -2.49 2.95 8.95
C LEU A 28 -2.29 1.49 9.39
N ALA A 29 -3.00 0.56 8.75
CA ALA A 29 -2.82 -0.88 8.94
C ALA A 29 -1.50 -1.42 8.32
N GLY A 30 -0.68 -0.57 7.70
CA GLY A 30 0.63 -0.93 7.13
C GLY A 30 0.57 -1.55 5.73
N ARG A 31 -0.56 -1.46 5.02
CA ARG A 31 -0.68 -1.91 3.63
C ARG A 31 -1.17 -0.76 2.75
N PRO A 32 -0.28 -0.13 1.96
CA PRO A 32 -0.70 0.95 1.06
C PRO A 32 -1.81 0.54 0.08
N LEU A 33 -2.72 1.46 -0.16
CA LEU A 33 -3.82 1.33 -1.11
C LEU A 33 -3.86 2.60 -1.97
N HIS A 34 -3.36 2.49 -3.19
CA HIS A 34 -3.20 3.62 -4.11
C HIS A 34 -4.54 3.98 -4.76
N VAL A 35 -4.84 5.27 -4.83
CA VAL A 35 -6.13 5.78 -5.32
C VAL A 35 -5.89 6.76 -6.46
N HIS A 36 -6.58 6.55 -7.56
CA HIS A 36 -6.62 7.46 -8.69
C HIS A 36 -8.05 7.98 -8.88
N ALA A 37 -8.20 9.30 -8.89
CA ALA A 37 -9.46 9.97 -9.18
C ALA A 37 -9.41 10.60 -10.57
N GLU A 38 -10.28 10.13 -11.44
CA GLU A 38 -10.44 10.64 -12.80
C GLU A 38 -11.74 11.44 -12.91
N GLY A 39 -11.76 12.46 -13.76
CA GLY A 39 -13.00 13.13 -14.13
C GLY A 39 -12.76 14.55 -14.60
N VAL A 40 -13.83 15.16 -15.11
CA VAL A 40 -13.77 16.48 -15.73
C VAL A 40 -13.38 17.60 -14.77
N ARG A 41 -12.96 18.76 -15.31
CA ARG A 41 -12.74 19.97 -14.51
C ARG A 41 -14.01 20.37 -13.74
N GLY A 42 -13.81 20.86 -12.51
CA GLY A 42 -14.89 21.37 -11.66
C GLY A 42 -15.62 20.30 -10.83
N THR A 43 -15.16 19.05 -10.79
CA THR A 43 -15.76 17.98 -9.96
C THR A 43 -15.22 17.94 -8.52
N GLY A 44 -14.33 18.87 -8.14
CA GLY A 44 -13.84 19.00 -6.76
C GLY A 44 -12.86 17.91 -6.30
N LYS A 45 -12.34 17.06 -7.19
CA LYS A 45 -11.38 15.96 -6.89
C LYS A 45 -10.25 16.39 -5.95
N THR A 46 -9.47 17.37 -6.39
CA THR A 46 -8.33 17.93 -5.65
C THR A 46 -8.76 18.55 -4.32
N THR A 47 -9.97 19.14 -4.28
CA THR A 47 -10.51 19.74 -3.05
C THR A 47 -10.84 18.66 -2.01
N ILE A 48 -11.48 17.57 -2.41
CA ILE A 48 -11.81 16.44 -1.54
C ILE A 48 -10.53 15.75 -1.03
N MET A 49 -9.59 15.44 -1.93
CA MET A 49 -8.34 14.77 -1.58
C MET A 49 -7.47 15.62 -0.66
N ARG A 50 -7.36 16.93 -0.91
CA ARG A 50 -6.66 17.85 0.01
C ARG A 50 -7.41 17.91 1.34
N ALA A 51 -8.72 18.14 1.36
CA ALA A 51 -9.50 18.23 2.60
C ALA A 51 -9.34 17.01 3.50
N ALA A 52 -9.15 15.81 2.94
CA ALA A 52 -8.88 14.58 3.71
C ALA A 52 -7.65 14.70 4.63
N ALA A 53 -6.67 15.56 4.34
CA ALA A 53 -5.55 15.83 5.23
C ALA A 53 -5.99 16.31 6.64
N SER A 54 -7.17 16.96 6.73
CA SER A 54 -7.73 17.43 8.02
C SER A 54 -8.25 16.30 8.91
N VAL A 55 -8.56 15.14 8.36
CA VAL A 55 -9.11 13.98 9.10
C VAL A 55 -8.13 12.82 9.23
N LEU A 56 -6.87 13.02 8.83
CA LEU A 56 -5.85 11.99 8.94
C LEU A 56 -5.50 11.71 10.41
N PRO A 57 -5.54 10.45 10.86
CA PRO A 57 -5.13 10.09 12.21
C PRO A 57 -3.65 10.36 12.49
N ALA A 58 -3.29 10.55 13.77
CA ALA A 58 -1.90 10.68 14.17
C ALA A 58 -1.16 9.33 14.10
N ILE A 59 0.15 9.38 13.81
CA ILE A 59 1.06 8.23 13.83
C ILE A 59 2.15 8.44 14.88
N GLU A 60 2.53 7.36 15.55
CA GLU A 60 3.71 7.34 16.41
C GLU A 60 4.97 7.16 15.55
N ARG A 61 5.99 7.99 15.78
CA ARG A 61 7.31 7.86 15.14
C ARG A 61 8.45 8.04 16.15
N VAL A 62 9.65 7.61 15.78
CA VAL A 62 10.88 7.99 16.49
C VAL A 62 11.02 9.51 16.45
N LYS A 63 11.25 10.13 17.62
CA LYS A 63 11.31 11.59 17.79
C LYS A 63 12.32 12.23 16.85
N GLY A 64 11.87 13.20 16.06
CA GLY A 64 12.70 13.92 15.10
C GLY A 64 13.14 13.12 13.87
N CYS A 65 12.67 11.88 13.68
CA CYS A 65 13.07 11.08 12.52
C CYS A 65 12.39 11.59 11.23
N PRO A 66 13.15 12.01 10.21
CA PRO A 66 12.57 12.57 8.98
C PRO A 66 11.92 11.50 8.07
N HIS A 67 12.19 10.21 8.32
CA HIS A 67 11.61 9.08 7.59
C HIS A 67 10.37 8.48 8.29
N ASN A 68 9.92 9.05 9.41
CA ASN A 68 8.79 8.58 10.22
C ASN A 68 8.91 7.10 10.65
N CYS A 69 10.11 6.68 11.08
CA CYS A 69 10.37 5.32 11.56
C CYS A 69 9.40 4.93 12.69
N ARG A 70 8.89 3.70 12.64
CA ARG A 70 8.19 3.08 13.78
C ARG A 70 9.22 2.87 14.91
N PRO A 71 8.92 3.24 16.17
CA PRO A 71 9.83 2.99 17.29
C PRO A 71 10.15 1.51 17.49
N SER A 72 9.18 0.62 17.26
CA SER A 72 9.35 -0.83 17.39
C SER A 72 10.18 -1.47 16.27
N THR A 73 10.14 -0.89 15.06
CA THR A 73 10.76 -1.45 13.85
C THR A 73 11.32 -0.31 12.98
N PRO A 74 12.42 0.33 13.39
CA PRO A 74 13.02 1.41 12.62
C PRO A 74 13.62 0.88 11.31
N HIS A 75 13.37 1.57 10.20
CA HIS A 75 13.78 1.12 8.86
C HIS A 75 14.87 2.00 8.23
N CYS A 76 14.99 3.27 8.65
CA CYS A 76 15.93 4.21 8.06
C CYS A 76 17.37 3.94 8.51
N PRO A 77 18.39 4.38 7.75
CA PRO A 77 19.79 4.06 8.04
C PRO A 77 20.25 4.52 9.43
N GLN A 78 19.74 5.68 9.88
CA GLN A 78 20.10 6.26 11.20
C GLN A 78 19.58 5.44 12.40
N HIS A 79 18.47 4.74 12.24
CA HIS A 79 17.79 4.05 13.35
C HIS A 79 17.75 2.52 13.20
N ARG A 80 17.98 1.98 12.01
CA ARG A 80 17.94 0.52 11.76
C ARG A 80 18.91 -0.24 12.68
N ALA A 81 20.13 0.29 12.87
CA ALA A 81 21.12 -0.29 13.78
C ALA A 81 20.75 -0.19 15.28
N ARG A 82 19.72 0.60 15.61
CA ARG A 82 19.20 0.80 16.98
C ARG A 82 17.93 -0.01 17.25
N GLN A 83 17.62 -0.98 16.39
CA GLN A 83 16.49 -1.88 16.60
C GLN A 83 16.67 -2.64 17.94
N GLY A 84 15.59 -2.75 18.71
CA GLY A 84 15.61 -3.36 20.05
C GLY A 84 16.01 -2.40 21.19
N LEU A 85 16.43 -1.18 20.87
CA LEU A 85 16.63 -0.12 21.87
C LEU A 85 15.33 0.65 22.10
N CYS A 86 15.17 1.18 23.31
CA CYS A 86 14.07 2.09 23.61
C CYS A 86 14.36 3.48 23.01
N LEU A 87 13.82 3.73 21.82
CA LEU A 87 13.90 5.03 21.15
C LEU A 87 12.79 5.95 21.68
N GLU A 88 13.12 7.21 21.97
CA GLU A 88 12.09 8.22 22.26
C GLU A 88 11.12 8.33 21.08
N SER A 89 9.82 8.29 21.38
CA SER A 89 8.76 8.42 20.38
C SER A 89 7.97 9.72 20.55
N GLU A 90 7.36 10.17 19.47
CA GLU A 90 6.44 11.29 19.43
C GLU A 90 5.25 10.95 18.53
N TRP A 91 4.11 11.59 18.79
CA TRP A 91 2.93 11.51 17.94
C TRP A 91 2.88 12.71 17.01
N ILE A 92 2.75 12.46 15.72
CA ILE A 92 2.58 13.50 14.70
C ILE A 92 1.33 13.22 13.88
N PRO A 93 0.70 14.24 13.26
CA PRO A 93 -0.28 14.00 12.20
C PRO A 93 0.33 13.11 11.11
N MET A 94 -0.43 12.15 10.59
CA MET A 94 -0.01 11.35 9.44
C MET A 94 0.40 12.29 8.29
N PRO A 95 1.57 12.08 7.67
CA PRO A 95 2.08 13.01 6.67
C PRO A 95 1.22 12.96 5.42
N PHE A 96 0.82 14.14 4.95
CA PHE A 96 0.21 14.35 3.64
C PHE A 96 1.15 15.27 2.85
N LEU A 97 1.83 14.73 1.85
CA LEU A 97 2.82 15.48 1.06
C LEU A 97 2.44 15.48 -0.41
N GLU A 98 2.62 16.61 -1.07
CA GLU A 98 2.31 16.77 -2.49
C GLU A 98 3.57 16.70 -3.37
N ILE A 99 3.45 16.07 -4.54
CA ILE A 99 4.43 16.16 -5.62
C ILE A 99 3.84 17.02 -6.74
N SER A 100 4.58 18.05 -7.12
CA SER A 100 4.28 18.84 -8.32
C SER A 100 4.76 18.09 -9.56
N HIS A 101 4.03 18.22 -10.68
CA HIS A 101 4.46 17.70 -11.99
C HIS A 101 5.80 18.30 -12.45
N SER A 102 6.20 19.47 -11.93
CA SER A 102 7.49 20.11 -12.25
C SER A 102 8.58 19.84 -11.20
N ALA A 103 8.35 18.90 -10.28
CA ALA A 103 9.32 18.56 -9.25
C ALA A 103 10.57 17.92 -9.85
N LYS A 104 11.74 18.20 -9.27
CA LYS A 104 12.99 17.53 -9.67
C LYS A 104 13.13 16.20 -8.94
N LEU A 105 13.73 15.22 -9.61
CA LEU A 105 13.99 13.88 -9.06
C LEU A 105 14.61 13.92 -7.66
N GLY A 106 15.67 14.71 -7.47
CA GLY A 106 16.34 14.85 -6.17
C GLY A 106 15.48 15.44 -5.04
N THR A 107 14.47 16.26 -5.36
CA THR A 107 13.51 16.77 -4.35
C THR A 107 12.54 15.67 -3.91
N VAL A 108 12.18 14.78 -4.82
CA VAL A 108 11.18 13.73 -4.61
C VAL A 108 11.78 12.51 -3.92
N VAL A 109 12.89 12.01 -4.46
CA VAL A 109 13.61 10.83 -3.96
C VAL A 109 14.47 11.20 -2.76
N GLY A 110 15.18 12.32 -2.86
CA GLY A 110 16.21 12.74 -1.92
C GLY A 110 17.56 12.94 -2.61
N SER A 111 18.53 13.37 -1.82
CA SER A 111 19.90 13.58 -2.28
C SER A 111 20.91 13.13 -1.22
N ILE A 112 22.19 13.22 -1.56
CA ILE A 112 23.29 12.85 -0.66
C ILE A 112 24.05 14.11 -0.25
N ASP A 113 24.22 14.31 1.05
CA ASP A 113 25.04 15.36 1.62
C ASP A 113 26.53 14.98 1.54
N LEU A 114 27.20 15.48 0.50
CA LEU A 114 28.63 15.21 0.27
C LEU A 114 29.52 15.63 1.44
N ALA A 115 29.16 16.66 2.22
CA ALA A 115 29.97 17.09 3.36
C ALA A 115 29.93 16.07 4.50
N ARG A 116 28.76 15.48 4.76
CA ARG A 116 28.60 14.41 5.75
C ARG A 116 29.21 13.09 5.28
N LEU A 117 29.23 12.86 3.98
CA LEU A 117 29.83 11.66 3.40
C LEU A 117 31.34 11.56 3.67
N VAL A 118 32.04 12.69 3.63
CA VAL A 118 33.49 12.77 3.91
C VAL A 118 33.78 12.60 5.42
N SER A 119 32.79 12.81 6.29
CA SER A 119 32.94 12.56 7.72
C SER A 119 32.85 11.06 8.03
N SER A 120 33.91 10.52 8.62
CA SER A 120 34.20 9.08 8.80
C SER A 120 33.24 8.29 9.70
N GLY A 121 32.10 8.86 10.11
CA GLY A 121 31.19 8.27 11.09
C GLY A 121 30.07 7.38 10.52
N SER A 122 29.53 7.68 9.33
CA SER A 122 28.41 6.94 8.73
C SER A 122 27.97 7.53 7.37
N PRO A 123 28.52 7.10 6.22
CA PRO A 123 28.19 7.67 4.91
C PRO A 123 26.70 7.49 4.52
N GLU A 124 26.03 6.45 5.01
CA GLU A 124 24.58 6.25 4.82
C GLU A 124 23.71 7.30 5.55
N ALA A 125 24.26 7.99 6.55
CA ALA A 125 23.56 9.07 7.27
C ALA A 125 23.63 10.43 6.53
N ALA A 126 24.35 10.50 5.42
CA ALA A 126 24.38 11.65 4.53
C ALA A 126 23.11 11.77 3.68
N LEU A 127 22.22 10.77 3.68
CA LEU A 127 20.99 10.83 2.92
C LEU A 127 20.03 11.92 3.44
N LEU A 128 19.72 12.86 2.56
CA LEU A 128 18.69 13.86 2.75
C LEU A 128 17.39 13.32 2.15
N PRO A 129 16.38 12.99 2.97
CA PRO A 129 15.16 12.37 2.46
C PRO A 129 14.35 13.37 1.63
N GLY A 130 13.96 12.95 0.43
CA GLY A 130 13.03 13.68 -0.41
C GLY A 130 11.59 13.56 0.06
N THR A 131 10.65 14.03 -0.75
CA THR A 131 9.21 13.97 -0.47
C THR A 131 8.72 12.55 -0.20
N ILE A 132 9.14 11.55 -0.99
CA ILE A 132 8.64 10.17 -0.85
C ILE A 132 9.08 9.52 0.47
N PRO A 133 10.38 9.50 0.84
CA PRO A 133 10.77 8.96 2.14
C PRO A 133 10.15 9.70 3.33
N ARG A 134 9.87 11.00 3.19
CA ARG A 134 9.16 11.81 4.21
C ARG A 134 7.66 11.53 4.28
N ALA A 135 7.06 10.98 3.22
CA ALA A 135 5.67 10.58 3.16
C ALA A 135 5.43 9.16 3.73
N ASN A 136 6.49 8.46 4.15
CA ASN A 136 6.38 7.11 4.69
C ASN A 136 5.33 7.01 5.81
N ARG A 137 4.48 5.97 5.73
CA ARG A 137 3.29 5.75 6.59
C ARG A 137 2.24 6.86 6.49
N GLY A 138 2.20 7.57 5.37
CA GLY A 138 1.23 8.62 5.07
C GLY A 138 0.75 8.57 3.63
N ILE A 139 0.33 9.73 3.14
CA ILE A 139 -0.26 9.92 1.83
C ILE A 139 0.66 10.80 0.99
N LEU A 140 0.94 10.34 -0.23
CA LEU A 140 1.65 11.07 -1.26
C LEU A 140 0.65 11.46 -2.34
N PHE A 141 0.39 12.76 -2.50
CA PHE A 141 -0.61 13.27 -3.44
C PHE A 141 0.04 13.89 -4.68
N THR A 142 -0.45 13.54 -5.86
CA THR A 142 -0.05 14.13 -7.15
C THR A 142 -1.29 14.65 -7.87
N ASP A 143 -1.33 15.96 -8.09
CA ASP A 143 -2.34 16.58 -8.96
C ASP A 143 -1.89 16.49 -10.41
N GLU A 144 -2.83 16.28 -11.33
CA GLU A 144 -2.56 16.12 -12.77
C GLU A 144 -1.50 15.04 -13.08
N VAL A 145 -1.70 13.83 -12.56
CA VAL A 145 -0.74 12.72 -12.71
C VAL A 145 -0.44 12.37 -14.17
N ASN A 146 -1.38 12.62 -15.07
CA ASN A 146 -1.20 12.46 -16.52
C ASN A 146 -0.12 13.41 -17.07
N ARG A 147 -0.10 14.67 -16.62
CA ARG A 147 0.98 15.62 -16.97
C ARG A 147 2.32 15.20 -16.39
N LEU A 148 2.35 14.69 -15.15
CA LEU A 148 3.58 14.16 -14.56
C LEU A 148 4.11 12.96 -15.38
N ALA A 149 3.23 12.06 -15.79
CA ALA A 149 3.58 10.88 -16.58
C ALA A 149 4.18 11.23 -17.95
N ASP A 150 3.70 12.31 -18.55
CA ASP A 150 4.17 12.84 -19.83
C ASP A 150 5.47 13.66 -19.69
N THR A 151 5.51 14.60 -18.75
CA THR A 151 6.62 15.58 -18.63
C THR A 151 7.82 15.06 -17.84
N SER A 152 7.66 14.06 -16.97
CA SER A 152 8.75 13.55 -16.13
C SER A 152 8.74 12.03 -16.06
N PRO A 153 9.27 11.35 -17.09
CA PRO A 153 9.29 9.91 -17.16
C PRO A 153 10.03 9.25 -15.98
N GLU A 154 11.11 9.87 -15.49
CA GLU A 154 11.95 9.36 -14.40
C GLU A 154 11.21 9.39 -13.07
N LEU A 155 10.42 10.43 -12.80
CA LEU A 155 9.57 10.48 -11.60
C LEU A 155 8.50 9.40 -11.64
N THR A 156 7.99 9.10 -12.83
CA THR A 156 7.01 8.04 -12.99
C THR A 156 7.62 6.68 -12.72
N ASP A 157 8.86 6.41 -13.17
CA ASP A 157 9.56 5.16 -12.84
C ASP A 157 9.75 4.98 -11.33
N VAL A 158 10.09 6.07 -10.62
CA VAL A 158 10.13 6.05 -9.15
C VAL A 158 8.75 5.73 -8.55
N LEU A 159 7.67 6.33 -9.06
CA LEU A 159 6.33 6.01 -8.57
C LEU A 159 5.94 4.55 -8.86
N LEU A 160 6.33 4.00 -10.02
CA LEU A 160 6.13 2.59 -10.35
C LEU A 160 6.82 1.67 -9.34
N ASP A 161 8.04 2.00 -8.91
CA ASP A 161 8.77 1.23 -7.88
C ASP A 161 8.13 1.35 -6.49
N VAL A 162 7.69 2.55 -6.12
CA VAL A 162 7.01 2.81 -4.84
C VAL A 162 5.65 2.10 -4.78
N MET A 163 4.93 2.02 -5.90
CA MET A 163 3.63 1.35 -6.00
C MET A 163 3.75 -0.13 -6.37
N GLY A 164 4.94 -0.59 -6.78
CA GLY A 164 5.17 -1.91 -7.33
C GLY A 164 5.02 -3.01 -6.30
N THR A 165 5.65 -2.83 -5.14
CA THR A 165 5.62 -3.75 -4.00
C THR A 165 4.86 -3.16 -2.81
N LYS A 166 4.38 -4.01 -1.90
CA LYS A 166 3.72 -3.59 -0.65
C LYS A 166 4.43 -4.26 0.53
N PRO A 167 5.38 -3.59 1.21
CA PRO A 167 5.77 -2.17 1.10
C PRO A 167 6.52 -1.82 -0.19
N GLY A 168 6.41 -0.57 -0.62
CA GLY A 168 7.16 -0.01 -1.74
C GLY A 168 8.63 0.19 -1.38
N ARG A 169 9.45 0.59 -2.35
CA ARG A 169 10.84 0.94 -2.10
C ARG A 169 11.28 2.16 -2.90
N VAL A 170 12.22 2.90 -2.35
CA VAL A 170 12.97 3.95 -3.03
C VAL A 170 14.44 3.55 -3.01
N GLN A 171 15.08 3.57 -4.18
CA GLN A 171 16.49 3.24 -4.34
C GLN A 171 17.24 4.50 -4.75
N ILE A 172 18.32 4.79 -4.04
CA ILE A 172 19.20 5.94 -4.31
C ILE A 172 20.55 5.38 -4.73
N GLU A 173 20.94 5.71 -5.95
CA GLU A 173 22.24 5.34 -6.53
C GLU A 173 22.99 6.62 -6.87
N GLU A 174 24.22 6.74 -6.36
CA GLU A 174 25.09 7.87 -6.66
C GLU A 174 26.51 7.35 -6.91
N SER A 175 27.22 8.01 -7.82
CA SER A 175 28.51 7.50 -8.30
C SER A 175 29.53 7.41 -7.15
N GLY A 176 30.10 6.22 -6.97
CA GLY A 176 31.11 5.95 -5.93
C GLY A 176 30.53 5.66 -4.54
N LEU A 177 29.20 5.50 -4.42
CA LEU A 177 28.52 5.20 -3.16
C LEU A 177 27.75 3.88 -3.21
N PRO A 178 27.61 3.18 -2.07
CA PRO A 178 26.76 2.01 -2.01
C PRO A 178 25.31 2.41 -2.27
N VAL A 179 24.61 1.56 -3.02
CA VAL A 179 23.18 1.71 -3.27
C VAL A 179 22.43 1.66 -1.96
N VAL A 180 21.57 2.65 -1.70
CA VAL A 180 20.71 2.66 -0.51
C VAL A 180 19.26 2.43 -0.91
N THR A 181 18.67 1.37 -0.36
CA THR A 181 17.25 1.05 -0.55
C THR A 181 16.47 1.31 0.74
N LEU A 182 15.43 2.12 0.63
CA LEU A 182 14.52 2.48 1.72
C LEU A 182 13.12 1.91 1.43
N PRO A 183 12.56 1.06 2.31
CA PRO A 183 11.17 0.67 2.19
C PRO A 183 10.27 1.87 2.54
N VAL A 184 9.16 2.03 1.79
CA VAL A 184 8.19 3.11 1.99
C VAL A 184 6.78 2.54 2.00
N GLU A 185 6.03 2.83 3.07
CA GLU A 185 4.65 2.41 3.31
C GLU A 185 3.67 3.58 3.08
N CYS A 186 3.85 4.39 2.04
CA CYS A 186 2.93 5.48 1.72
C CYS A 186 1.90 5.06 0.65
N SER A 187 0.65 5.51 0.81
CA SER A 187 -0.33 5.41 -0.27
C SER A 187 -0.18 6.57 -1.23
N VAL A 188 -0.29 6.27 -2.53
CA VAL A 188 -0.19 7.28 -3.60
C VAL A 188 -1.59 7.64 -4.02
N TRP A 189 -1.93 8.92 -3.92
CA TRP A 189 -3.18 9.50 -4.37
C TRP A 189 -2.91 10.35 -5.60
N ALA A 190 -3.72 10.17 -6.62
CA ALA A 190 -3.59 10.91 -7.86
C ALA A 190 -4.93 11.46 -8.32
N ALA A 191 -4.92 12.67 -8.88
CA ALA A 191 -6.03 13.20 -9.64
C ALA A 191 -5.60 13.42 -11.10
N SER A 192 -6.49 13.16 -12.05
CA SER A 192 -6.30 13.56 -13.45
C SER A 192 -7.62 13.99 -14.09
N ASN A 193 -7.49 14.70 -15.20
CA ASN A 193 -8.59 14.97 -16.10
C ASN A 193 -8.29 14.35 -17.48
N PRO A 194 -9.04 13.33 -17.91
CA PRO A 194 -8.79 12.66 -19.19
C PRO A 194 -9.11 13.52 -20.42
N ASP A 195 -9.97 14.53 -20.29
CA ASP A 195 -10.39 15.40 -21.40
C ASP A 195 -9.32 16.44 -21.82
N GLU A 196 -8.25 16.55 -21.04
CA GLU A 196 -7.18 17.51 -21.29
C GLU A 196 -5.92 16.84 -21.79
N GLU A 197 -5.14 17.54 -22.62
CA GLU A 197 -3.79 17.11 -22.98
C GLU A 197 -2.96 16.83 -21.71
N PRO A 198 -2.36 15.62 -21.59
CA PRO A 198 -2.02 14.68 -22.67
C PRO A 198 -3.05 13.55 -22.91
N GLY A 199 -4.21 13.60 -22.26
CA GLY A 199 -5.28 12.61 -22.35
C GLY A 199 -5.42 11.73 -21.10
N PRO A 200 -6.10 10.58 -21.23
CA PRO A 200 -6.24 9.57 -20.18
C PRO A 200 -4.88 8.99 -19.75
N LEU A 201 -4.74 8.65 -18.46
CA LEU A 201 -3.49 8.09 -17.94
C LEU A 201 -3.17 6.72 -18.55
N GLU A 202 -4.20 5.93 -18.87
CA GLU A 202 -4.07 4.63 -19.51
C GLU A 202 -3.44 4.70 -20.90
N ASP A 203 -3.71 5.75 -21.65
CA ASP A 203 -3.15 5.98 -22.99
C ASP A 203 -1.70 6.49 -22.91
N ILE A 204 -1.41 7.35 -21.94
CA ILE A 204 -0.08 7.94 -21.76
C ILE A 204 0.91 6.91 -21.19
N ARG A 205 0.50 6.23 -20.11
CA ARG A 205 1.36 5.30 -19.39
C ARG A 205 0.55 4.22 -18.68
N ARG A 206 0.02 3.27 -19.45
CA ARG A 206 -0.75 2.10 -18.99
C ARG A 206 -0.13 1.39 -17.76
N GLN A 207 1.20 1.28 -17.72
CA GLN A 207 1.92 0.68 -16.59
C GLN A 207 1.67 1.40 -15.26
N LEU A 208 1.57 2.74 -15.26
CA LEU A 208 1.28 3.51 -14.06
C LEU A 208 -0.18 3.39 -13.67
N SER A 209 -1.09 3.44 -14.65
CA SER A 209 -2.53 3.23 -14.42
C SER A 209 -2.81 1.89 -13.72
N ASP A 210 -2.23 0.78 -14.21
CA ASP A 210 -2.39 -0.55 -13.60
C ASP A 210 -1.82 -0.64 -12.17
N ARG A 211 -0.93 0.27 -11.77
CA ARG A 211 -0.38 0.29 -10.40
C ARG A 211 -1.34 0.94 -9.40
N PHE A 212 -2.36 1.67 -9.83
CA PHE A 212 -3.40 2.10 -8.91
C PHE A 212 -4.28 0.93 -8.46
N ASP A 213 -4.59 0.87 -7.17
CA ASP A 213 -5.44 -0.19 -6.64
C ASP A 213 -6.90 0.12 -6.94
N LEU A 214 -7.29 1.39 -6.75
CA LEU A 214 -8.63 1.89 -6.98
C LEU A 214 -8.58 3.06 -7.96
N CYS A 215 -9.35 2.97 -9.04
CA CYS A 215 -9.65 4.09 -9.92
C CYS A 215 -11.12 4.50 -9.74
N VAL A 216 -11.35 5.77 -9.43
CA VAL A 216 -12.66 6.32 -9.13
C VAL A 216 -12.97 7.45 -10.09
N GLU A 217 -14.14 7.38 -10.70
CA GLU A 217 -14.67 8.47 -11.49
C GLU A 217 -15.39 9.47 -10.57
N ALA A 218 -14.94 10.72 -10.63
CA ALA A 218 -15.56 11.85 -9.97
C ALA A 218 -16.43 12.61 -10.97
N GLY A 219 -17.75 12.49 -10.83
CA GLY A 219 -18.76 13.16 -11.63
C GLY A 219 -19.25 14.47 -11.03
N ARG A 220 -20.04 15.21 -11.81
CA ARG A 220 -20.80 16.38 -11.35
C ARG A 220 -22.12 15.92 -10.71
N THR A 221 -22.71 16.77 -9.88
CA THR A 221 -24.11 16.59 -9.47
C THR A 221 -25.03 17.35 -10.41
N SER A 222 -26.17 16.74 -10.74
CA SER A 222 -27.22 17.36 -11.56
C SER A 222 -28.30 18.05 -10.71
N ASP A 223 -28.23 17.94 -9.39
CA ASP A 223 -29.22 18.49 -8.45
C ASP A 223 -28.86 19.95 -8.07
N PRO A 224 -29.67 20.94 -8.46
CA PRO A 224 -29.44 22.33 -8.12
C PRO A 224 -29.40 22.60 -6.62
N TRP A 225 -30.12 21.82 -5.79
CA TRP A 225 -30.09 21.97 -4.34
C TRP A 225 -28.74 21.61 -3.75
N LEU A 226 -28.10 20.55 -4.26
CA LEU A 226 -26.75 20.16 -3.84
C LEU A 226 -25.71 21.21 -4.27
N ILE A 227 -25.84 21.78 -5.47
CA ILE A 227 -24.99 22.89 -5.91
C ILE A 227 -25.15 24.10 -5.01
N ARG A 228 -26.40 24.47 -4.66
CA ARG A 228 -26.65 25.57 -3.73
C ARG A 228 -25.98 25.33 -2.38
N ARG A 229 -26.06 24.12 -1.84
CA ARG A 229 -25.36 23.75 -0.59
C ARG A 229 -23.84 23.86 -0.69
N ILE A 230 -23.27 23.47 -1.83
CA ILE A 230 -21.82 23.65 -2.08
C ILE A 230 -21.47 25.14 -2.02
N LEU A 231 -22.26 25.99 -2.67
CA LEU A 231 -22.05 27.46 -2.69
C LEU A 231 -22.36 28.15 -1.36
N ASP A 232 -23.25 27.58 -0.53
CA ASP A 232 -23.55 28.07 0.81
C ASP A 232 -22.44 27.74 1.83
N THR A 233 -21.44 26.96 1.42
CA THR A 233 -20.27 26.69 2.26
C THR A 233 -19.44 27.97 2.36
N PRO A 234 -19.23 28.55 3.56
CA PRO A 234 -18.60 29.86 3.68
C PRO A 234 -17.13 29.82 3.22
N ASP A 235 -16.82 30.58 2.16
CA ASP A 235 -15.48 30.69 1.55
C ASP A 235 -14.44 31.33 2.49
N PHE A 236 -14.90 32.20 3.39
CA PHE A 236 -14.05 33.01 4.28
C PHE A 236 -14.52 32.84 5.73
N GLY A 237 -13.77 32.08 6.54
CA GLY A 237 -13.96 32.08 8.00
C GLY A 237 -13.72 30.75 8.72
N ARG A 238 -13.86 29.60 8.04
CA ARG A 238 -13.46 28.30 8.57
C ARG A 238 -12.30 27.74 7.76
N LEU A 239 -11.13 28.36 7.91
CA LEU A 239 -9.93 27.54 7.85
C LEU A 239 -10.10 26.48 8.94
N CYS A 240 -9.75 25.23 8.65
CA CYS A 240 -9.60 24.21 9.68
C CYS A 240 -8.54 24.72 10.65
N ALA A 241 -8.95 25.53 11.63
CA ALA A 241 -8.06 26.09 12.62
C ALA A 241 -7.44 24.89 13.34
N GLY A 242 -6.12 24.78 13.25
CA GLY A 242 -5.39 23.78 13.99
C GLY A 242 -5.73 23.94 15.47
N ALA A 243 -6.19 22.84 16.07
CA ALA A 243 -6.32 22.54 17.51
C ALA A 243 -7.02 23.53 18.47
N ASP A 244 -7.12 24.84 18.19
CA ASP A 244 -7.33 25.85 19.26
C ASP A 244 -8.50 26.82 18.99
N ALA A 245 -9.55 26.43 18.26
CA ALA A 245 -10.75 27.27 18.09
C ALA A 245 -12.06 26.53 18.40
N ALA A 246 -12.47 26.66 19.67
CA ALA A 246 -13.83 26.62 20.21
C ALA A 246 -14.90 25.77 19.47
N GLY A 247 -15.11 24.55 19.96
CA GLY A 247 -16.42 24.15 20.51
C GLY A 247 -17.46 23.47 19.61
N GLY A 248 -17.11 22.95 18.42
CA GLY A 248 -18.06 22.09 17.71
C GLY A 248 -17.63 21.56 16.35
N ALA A 249 -16.76 22.28 15.63
CA ALA A 249 -16.15 21.75 14.41
C ALA A 249 -14.92 20.87 14.71
N SER A 250 -14.23 21.10 15.84
CA SER A 250 -13.13 20.26 16.31
C SER A 250 -13.58 18.83 16.64
N ASP A 251 -14.81 18.69 17.13
CA ASP A 251 -15.31 17.41 17.64
C ASP A 251 -15.67 16.45 16.50
N ALA A 252 -16.23 16.97 15.41
CA ALA A 252 -16.56 16.20 14.20
C ALA A 252 -15.30 15.74 13.45
N VAL A 253 -14.34 16.66 13.23
CA VAL A 253 -13.03 16.31 12.61
C VAL A 253 -12.29 15.27 13.45
N GLY A 254 -12.30 15.45 14.77
CA GLY A 254 -11.78 14.47 15.70
C GLY A 254 -12.54 13.14 15.65
N ALA A 255 -13.86 13.16 15.46
CA ALA A 255 -14.68 11.94 15.38
C ALA A 255 -14.36 11.13 14.13
N THR A 256 -14.22 11.77 12.96
CA THR A 256 -13.84 11.08 11.73
C THR A 256 -12.44 10.49 11.85
N ALA A 257 -11.45 11.25 12.34
CA ALA A 257 -10.10 10.74 12.57
C ALA A 257 -10.10 9.55 13.56
N ARG A 258 -10.86 9.63 14.67
CA ARG A 258 -11.01 8.52 15.63
C ARG A 258 -11.67 7.29 15.00
N ARG A 259 -12.69 7.47 14.15
CA ARG A 259 -13.34 6.38 13.41
C ARG A 259 -12.36 5.69 12.47
N LEU A 260 -11.57 6.45 11.71
CA LEU A 260 -10.56 5.91 10.79
C LEU A 260 -9.46 5.15 11.56
N ALA A 261 -8.97 5.71 12.68
CA ALA A 261 -8.00 5.04 13.54
C ALA A 261 -8.53 3.72 14.11
N SER A 262 -9.77 3.73 14.60
CA SER A 262 -10.43 2.52 15.14
C SER A 262 -10.62 1.45 14.07
N ALA A 263 -11.05 1.85 12.86
CA ALA A 263 -11.20 0.96 11.73
C ALA A 263 -9.85 0.32 11.34
N ALA A 264 -8.75 1.08 11.35
CA ALA A 264 -7.41 0.56 11.03
C ALA A 264 -6.97 -0.57 11.97
N LEU A 265 -7.31 -0.49 13.27
CA LEU A 265 -7.04 -1.57 14.23
C LEU A 265 -7.88 -2.83 13.95
N LEU A 266 -9.07 -2.67 13.38
CA LEU A 266 -9.96 -3.78 13.03
C LEU A 266 -9.55 -4.49 11.74
N VAL A 267 -8.90 -3.80 10.77
CA VAL A 267 -8.53 -4.37 9.46
C VAL A 267 -7.88 -5.74 9.58
N ALA A 268 -6.90 -5.91 10.47
CA ALA A 268 -6.18 -7.17 10.64
C ALA A 268 -7.07 -8.34 11.13
N ARG A 269 -8.21 -8.03 11.76
CA ARG A 269 -9.18 -9.01 12.29
C ARG A 269 -10.30 -9.33 11.31
N VAL A 270 -10.43 -8.59 10.21
CA VAL A 270 -11.50 -8.80 9.23
C VAL A 270 -11.22 -10.06 8.40
N GLN A 271 -12.14 -11.01 8.49
CA GLN A 271 -12.09 -12.31 7.84
C GLN A 271 -12.87 -12.31 6.52
N PHE A 272 -12.39 -13.15 5.59
CA PHE A 272 -13.07 -13.45 4.34
C PHE A 272 -13.69 -14.84 4.46
N PRO A 273 -15.02 -14.95 4.38
CA PRO A 273 -15.67 -16.26 4.22
C PRO A 273 -15.19 -16.95 2.94
N ASP A 274 -15.11 -18.28 2.96
CA ASP A 274 -14.68 -19.07 1.79
C ASP A 274 -15.59 -18.81 0.58
N GLU A 275 -16.91 -18.68 0.80
CA GLU A 275 -17.91 -18.36 -0.23
C GLU A 275 -17.60 -17.04 -0.98
N ILE A 276 -17.00 -16.07 -0.29
CA ILE A 276 -16.59 -14.79 -0.87
C ILE A 276 -15.29 -14.97 -1.68
N LEU A 277 -14.35 -15.78 -1.19
CA LEU A 277 -13.10 -16.08 -1.90
C LEU A 277 -13.36 -16.89 -3.17
N ASP A 278 -14.23 -17.89 -3.09
CA ASP A 278 -14.66 -18.69 -4.23
C ASP A 278 -15.35 -17.80 -5.27
N CYS A 279 -16.23 -16.90 -4.83
CA CYS A 279 -16.84 -15.90 -5.69
C CYS A 279 -15.79 -15.03 -6.41
N MET A 280 -14.79 -14.51 -5.69
CA MET A 280 -13.72 -13.72 -6.31
C MET A 280 -12.90 -14.53 -7.31
N ALA A 281 -12.64 -15.81 -7.03
CA ALA A 281 -11.93 -16.71 -7.93
C ALA A 281 -12.74 -17.01 -9.20
N SER A 282 -14.05 -17.27 -9.07
CA SER A 282 -14.95 -17.42 -10.22
C SER A 282 -15.01 -16.16 -11.05
N LEU A 283 -15.15 -14.97 -10.44
CA LEU A 283 -15.15 -13.70 -11.17
C LEU A 283 -13.85 -13.48 -11.96
N TYR A 284 -12.71 -13.86 -11.39
CA TYR A 284 -11.42 -13.76 -12.06
C TYR A 284 -11.36 -14.62 -13.33
N VAL A 285 -11.83 -15.87 -13.27
CA VAL A 285 -11.79 -16.83 -14.38
C VAL A 285 -12.89 -16.54 -15.42
N ASP A 286 -14.13 -16.32 -14.97
CA ASP A 286 -15.30 -16.21 -15.84
C ASP A 286 -15.29 -14.93 -16.68
N PHE A 287 -14.65 -13.86 -16.18
CA PHE A 287 -14.55 -12.56 -16.87
C PHE A 287 -13.16 -12.27 -17.45
N ASP A 288 -12.26 -13.26 -17.44
CA ASP A 288 -10.91 -13.16 -17.99
C ASP A 288 -10.12 -11.94 -17.47
N ILE A 289 -10.13 -11.77 -16.15
CA ILE A 289 -9.47 -10.63 -15.51
C ILE A 289 -7.96 -10.91 -15.49
N GLU A 290 -7.20 -10.27 -16.38
CA GLU A 290 -5.78 -10.57 -16.57
C GLU A 290 -4.87 -10.23 -15.36
N SER A 291 -5.38 -9.53 -14.34
CA SER A 291 -4.58 -8.98 -13.24
C SER A 291 -5.00 -9.48 -11.86
N ILE A 292 -4.17 -10.36 -11.25
CA ILE A 292 -4.35 -10.79 -9.84
C ILE A 292 -4.32 -9.59 -8.89
N ARG A 293 -3.54 -8.55 -9.22
CA ARG A 293 -3.47 -7.29 -8.48
C ARG A 293 -4.85 -6.66 -8.32
N ALA A 294 -5.72 -6.79 -9.32
CA ALA A 294 -7.08 -6.28 -9.25
C ALA A 294 -7.91 -6.97 -8.17
N MET A 295 -7.77 -8.29 -8.04
CA MET A 295 -8.42 -9.06 -6.98
C MET A 295 -7.83 -8.76 -5.60
N GLU A 296 -6.51 -8.56 -5.50
CA GLU A 296 -5.87 -8.14 -4.25
C GLU A 296 -6.30 -6.74 -3.81
N ALA A 297 -6.45 -5.81 -4.76
CA ALA A 297 -6.98 -4.47 -4.53
C ALA A 297 -8.43 -4.52 -4.04
N ALA A 298 -9.29 -5.27 -4.74
CA ALA A 298 -10.68 -5.49 -4.33
C ALA A 298 -10.77 -6.13 -2.93
N ARG A 299 -9.94 -7.14 -2.65
CA ARG A 299 -9.86 -7.79 -1.34
C ARG A 299 -9.45 -6.81 -0.25
N THR A 300 -8.42 -6.01 -0.49
CA THR A 300 -7.92 -5.03 0.49
C THR A 300 -8.94 -3.94 0.75
N ALA A 301 -9.58 -3.42 -0.31
CA ALA A 301 -10.64 -2.42 -0.20
C ALA A 301 -11.88 -2.97 0.52
N ALA A 302 -12.37 -4.17 0.18
CA ALA A 302 -13.51 -4.79 0.85
C ALA A 302 -13.23 -5.03 2.35
N ARG A 303 -12.00 -5.42 2.69
CA ARG A 303 -11.55 -5.53 4.09
C ARG A 303 -11.65 -4.20 4.82
N CYS A 304 -11.13 -3.13 4.22
CA CYS A 304 -11.17 -1.79 4.80
C CYS A 304 -12.60 -1.27 4.93
N ARG A 305 -13.46 -1.54 3.94
CA ARG A 305 -14.88 -1.17 3.98
C ARG A 305 -15.63 -1.87 5.12
N ALA A 306 -15.42 -3.17 5.29
CA ALA A 306 -15.99 -3.90 6.42
C ALA A 306 -15.51 -3.34 7.76
N ALA A 307 -14.22 -3.03 7.88
CA ALA A 307 -13.65 -2.43 9.09
C ALA A 307 -14.20 -1.03 9.39
N LEU A 308 -14.38 -0.19 8.35
CA LEU A 308 -15.01 1.13 8.42
C LEU A 308 -16.48 1.05 8.87
N ALA A 309 -17.16 -0.05 8.55
CA ALA A 309 -18.51 -0.36 9.02
C ALA A 309 -18.53 -1.02 10.42
N GLY A 310 -17.37 -1.18 11.07
CA GLY A 310 -17.26 -1.83 12.39
C GLY A 310 -17.47 -3.35 12.37
N ARG A 311 -17.45 -3.99 11.19
CA ARG A 311 -17.63 -5.44 11.03
C ARG A 311 -16.29 -6.16 10.95
N THR A 312 -16.29 -7.44 11.35
CA THR A 312 -15.14 -8.35 11.26
C THR A 312 -15.27 -9.39 10.16
N THR A 313 -16.33 -9.33 9.36
CA THR A 313 -16.58 -10.24 8.22
C THR A 313 -16.94 -9.44 6.99
N VAL A 314 -16.37 -9.84 5.85
CA VAL A 314 -16.67 -9.24 4.54
C VAL A 314 -17.96 -9.83 3.97
N THR A 315 -18.76 -8.97 3.34
CA THR A 315 -20.06 -9.33 2.73
C THR A 315 -20.05 -9.11 1.22
N TYR A 316 -20.99 -9.71 0.50
CA TYR A 316 -21.21 -9.43 -0.93
C TYR A 316 -21.41 -7.95 -1.23
N ALA A 317 -22.09 -7.21 -0.33
CA ALA A 317 -22.28 -5.77 -0.45
C ALA A 317 -20.96 -4.98 -0.39
N ASP A 318 -19.94 -5.50 0.30
CA ASP A 318 -18.59 -4.91 0.30
C ASP A 318 -17.92 -5.09 -1.05
N LEU A 319 -17.94 -6.31 -1.60
CA LEU A 319 -17.41 -6.58 -2.94
C LEU A 319 -18.11 -5.74 -4.01
N ARG A 320 -19.44 -5.68 -3.97
CA ARG A 320 -20.27 -4.94 -4.92
C ARG A 320 -19.89 -3.47 -5.01
N ALA A 321 -19.50 -2.87 -3.88
CA ALA A 321 -19.12 -1.47 -3.79
C ALA A 321 -17.68 -1.21 -4.27
N VAL A 322 -16.75 -2.16 -4.08
CA VAL A 322 -15.32 -1.94 -4.38
C VAL A 322 -14.90 -2.45 -5.76
N LEU A 323 -15.58 -3.47 -6.32
CA LEU A 323 -15.26 -4.01 -7.65
C LEU A 323 -15.28 -2.94 -8.75
N PRO A 324 -16.27 -2.03 -8.83
CA PRO A 324 -16.26 -0.95 -9.81
C PRO A 324 -15.03 -0.04 -9.71
N MET A 325 -14.47 0.14 -8.52
CA MET A 325 -13.28 0.96 -8.31
C MET A 325 -12.00 0.18 -8.64
N ALA A 326 -11.95 -1.10 -8.29
CA ALA A 326 -10.75 -1.93 -8.46
C ALA A 326 -10.52 -2.39 -9.91
N LEU A 327 -11.60 -2.59 -10.68
CA LEU A 327 -11.53 -3.15 -12.03
C LEU A 327 -11.62 -2.11 -13.15
N ARG A 328 -12.05 -0.87 -12.87
CA ARG A 328 -12.35 0.17 -13.89
C ARG A 328 -11.30 0.35 -14.99
N HIS A 329 -10.03 0.40 -14.61
CA HIS A 329 -8.91 0.64 -15.55
C HIS A 329 -8.29 -0.67 -16.09
N ARG A 330 -8.97 -1.81 -15.88
CA ARG A 330 -8.47 -3.17 -16.20
C ARG A 330 -9.45 -4.02 -17.00
N VAL A 331 -10.73 -3.72 -16.94
CA VAL A 331 -11.79 -4.46 -17.65
C VAL A 331 -12.68 -3.49 -18.39
N ASP A 332 -13.29 -3.97 -19.48
CA ASP A 332 -14.26 -3.16 -20.21
C ASP A 332 -15.60 -3.03 -19.45
N ALA A 333 -16.46 -2.13 -19.92
CA ALA A 333 -17.76 -1.89 -19.29
C ALA A 333 -18.69 -3.10 -19.33
N ALA A 334 -18.58 -3.98 -20.34
CA ALA A 334 -19.42 -5.16 -20.49
C ALA A 334 -19.03 -6.27 -19.51
N GLN A 335 -17.73 -6.54 -19.38
CA GLN A 335 -17.13 -7.42 -18.39
C GLN A 335 -17.46 -6.95 -16.97
N MET A 336 -17.29 -5.66 -16.68
CA MET A 336 -17.67 -5.08 -15.39
C MET A 336 -19.15 -5.33 -15.07
N ALA A 337 -20.04 -5.00 -16.00
CA ALA A 337 -21.48 -5.18 -15.80
C ALA A 337 -21.84 -6.67 -15.61
N GLY A 338 -21.18 -7.56 -16.36
CA GLY A 338 -21.31 -9.01 -16.19
C GLY A 338 -20.87 -9.48 -14.80
N ALA A 339 -19.70 -9.04 -14.34
CA ALA A 339 -19.16 -9.40 -13.03
C ALA A 339 -20.08 -8.96 -11.88
N LEU A 340 -20.66 -7.75 -11.98
CA LEU A 340 -21.60 -7.25 -10.99
C LEU A 340 -22.91 -8.05 -10.98
N ARG A 341 -23.44 -8.44 -12.15
CA ARG A 341 -24.63 -9.31 -12.23
C ARG A 341 -24.38 -10.71 -11.65
N ALA A 342 -23.22 -11.30 -11.93
CA ALA A 342 -22.84 -12.59 -11.39
C ALA A 342 -22.72 -12.54 -9.85
N LEU A 343 -22.14 -11.46 -9.33
CA LEU A 343 -22.08 -11.19 -7.90
C LEU A 343 -23.46 -11.05 -7.27
N ASP A 344 -24.36 -10.27 -7.89
CA ASP A 344 -25.72 -10.06 -7.40
C ASP A 344 -26.49 -11.39 -7.35
N ALA A 345 -26.38 -12.23 -8.38
CA ALA A 345 -27.00 -13.55 -8.41
C ALA A 345 -26.44 -14.50 -7.33
N LEU A 346 -25.15 -14.41 -7.01
CA LEU A 346 -24.55 -15.17 -5.90
C LEU A 346 -25.05 -14.69 -4.54
N ALA A 347 -25.17 -13.37 -4.37
CA ALA A 347 -25.67 -12.77 -3.14
C ALA A 347 -27.14 -13.16 -2.87
N GLU A 348 -27.98 -13.18 -3.91
CA GLU A 348 -29.37 -13.64 -3.84
C GLU A 348 -29.46 -15.10 -3.39
N ARG A 349 -28.71 -16.01 -4.04
CA ARG A 349 -28.67 -17.44 -3.66
C ARG A 349 -28.19 -17.67 -2.22
N ALA A 350 -27.24 -16.85 -1.75
CA ALA A 350 -26.75 -16.93 -0.38
C ALA A 350 -27.79 -16.41 0.64
N SER A 351 -28.69 -15.53 0.22
CA SER A 351 -29.77 -14.97 1.06
C SER A 351 -31.01 -15.86 1.14
N GLU A 352 -31.19 -16.80 0.21
CA GLU A 352 -32.28 -17.77 0.26
C GLU A 352 -32.11 -18.72 1.45
N PRO A 353 -33.11 -18.86 2.34
CA PRO A 353 -33.03 -19.78 3.46
C PRO A 353 -32.89 -21.20 2.92
N ARG A 354 -31.79 -21.87 3.29
CA ARG A 354 -31.59 -23.31 3.07
C ARG A 354 -32.75 -24.06 3.76
N HIS A 355 -33.85 -24.29 3.06
CA HIS A 355 -34.89 -25.19 3.53
C HIS A 355 -34.25 -26.56 3.78
N ALA A 356 -34.37 -27.04 5.02
CA ALA A 356 -33.75 -28.24 5.52
C ALA A 356 -33.97 -29.44 4.59
N VAL A 357 -32.94 -29.84 3.84
CA VAL A 357 -32.82 -31.19 3.31
C VAL A 357 -32.34 -32.06 4.47
N GLY A 358 -33.28 -32.51 5.30
CA GLY A 358 -32.96 -33.22 6.53
C GLY A 358 -34.16 -33.87 7.21
N ALA A 359 -34.92 -34.70 6.49
CA ALA A 359 -35.84 -35.67 7.10
C ALA A 359 -36.11 -36.88 6.19
N ALA A 360 -35.11 -37.74 5.99
CA ALA A 360 -35.35 -39.12 5.55
C ALA A 360 -34.19 -40.04 5.96
N ARG A 361 -33.98 -40.19 7.27
CA ARG A 361 -33.21 -41.32 7.81
C ARG A 361 -33.62 -41.58 9.27
N ALA A 362 -34.67 -42.36 9.46
CA ALA A 362 -34.87 -43.25 10.61
C ALA A 362 -36.21 -44.00 10.50
N SER A 363 -36.17 -45.26 10.08
CA SER A 363 -36.96 -46.34 10.71
C SER A 363 -36.37 -47.68 10.28
N ILE A 364 -35.41 -48.14 11.09
CA ILE A 364 -35.06 -49.55 11.20
C ILE A 364 -36.14 -50.17 12.09
N GLY A 365 -36.88 -51.14 11.56
CA GLY A 365 -37.83 -51.97 12.30
C GLY A 365 -38.26 -53.12 11.41
N GLY A 366 -37.72 -54.31 11.66
CA GLY A 366 -37.82 -55.46 10.77
C GLY A 366 -39.14 -56.22 10.81
N ASN A 367 -39.36 -57.07 9.80
CA ASN A 367 -39.69 -58.48 10.00
C ASN A 367 -39.68 -59.29 8.68
N ALA A 368 -39.15 -60.50 8.80
CA ALA A 368 -39.51 -61.76 8.15
C ALA A 368 -39.58 -61.91 6.61
N SER A 369 -38.77 -62.84 6.11
CA SER A 369 -38.87 -63.53 4.80
C SER A 369 -40.16 -64.38 4.68
N PRO A 370 -40.55 -64.88 3.47
CA PRO A 370 -39.89 -66.05 2.86
C PRO A 370 -39.78 -66.08 1.30
N ARG A 371 -38.65 -66.65 0.85
CA ARG A 371 -38.37 -67.61 -0.27
C ARG A 371 -39.26 -67.69 -1.54
N HIS A 372 -38.64 -67.65 -2.74
CA HIS A 372 -38.37 -68.77 -3.69
C HIS A 372 -38.29 -68.34 -5.19
N GLY A 373 -37.44 -69.05 -5.96
CA GLY A 373 -37.44 -69.20 -7.44
C GLY A 373 -36.50 -68.23 -8.19
N GLU A 374 -35.31 -68.63 -8.68
CA GLU A 374 -35.04 -69.29 -9.99
C GLU A 374 -35.47 -68.38 -11.18
N ALA A 375 -34.70 -68.07 -12.23
CA ALA A 375 -33.46 -68.60 -12.79
C ALA A 375 -32.84 -67.56 -13.77
N GLU A 376 -31.53 -67.66 -14.03
CA GLU A 376 -30.91 -67.16 -15.27
C GLU A 376 -31.27 -68.08 -16.46
N PRO A 377 -31.14 -67.60 -17.71
CA PRO A 377 -29.95 -68.03 -18.44
C PRO A 377 -29.30 -66.97 -19.34
N ALA A 378 -28.02 -67.21 -19.61
CA ALA A 378 -27.12 -66.52 -20.52
C ALA A 378 -27.43 -66.75 -22.02
N ALA A 379 -27.07 -65.78 -22.88
CA ALA A 379 -26.24 -65.96 -24.09
C ALA A 379 -26.18 -64.69 -24.97
N GLN A 380 -24.98 -64.40 -25.48
CA GLN A 380 -24.56 -63.30 -26.36
C GLN A 380 -24.83 -63.63 -27.87
N PRO A 381 -24.24 -62.95 -28.88
CA PRO A 381 -24.18 -61.52 -29.25
C PRO A 381 -24.61 -61.28 -30.73
N SER A 382 -24.95 -60.04 -31.14
CA SER A 382 -24.72 -59.60 -32.54
C SER A 382 -24.77 -58.07 -32.76
N THR A 383 -23.65 -57.58 -33.31
CA THR A 383 -23.49 -56.61 -34.41
C THR A 383 -24.12 -55.20 -34.41
N ALA A 384 -23.22 -54.23 -34.65
CA ALA A 384 -23.35 -53.00 -35.44
C ALA A 384 -23.53 -51.66 -34.70
N ARG A 385 -22.49 -50.82 -34.89
CA ARG A 385 -22.25 -49.40 -34.54
C ARG A 385 -23.15 -48.40 -35.32
N PRO A 386 -23.01 -47.05 -35.17
CA PRO A 386 -22.39 -46.21 -34.11
C PRO A 386 -23.27 -44.99 -33.68
N GLY A 387 -22.86 -44.29 -32.60
CA GLY A 387 -23.13 -42.85 -32.47
C GLY A 387 -23.04 -42.26 -31.05
N GLY A 388 -22.13 -41.31 -30.85
CA GLY A 388 -22.23 -40.24 -29.83
C GLY A 388 -21.62 -40.55 -28.47
N GLY A 389 -20.37 -40.12 -28.24
CA GLY A 389 -19.65 -40.29 -26.98
C GLY A 389 -19.80 -39.11 -26.03
N ASP A 390 -19.93 -39.43 -24.75
CA ASP A 390 -19.77 -38.52 -23.61
C ASP A 390 -18.62 -39.00 -22.71
N VAL A 391 -17.73 -38.05 -22.42
CA VAL A 391 -17.06 -37.77 -21.13
C VAL A 391 -16.20 -38.86 -20.49
N GLN A 392 -14.88 -38.74 -20.67
CA GLN A 392 -13.87 -39.15 -19.67
C GLN A 392 -12.58 -38.34 -19.84
N ALA A 393 -12.46 -37.24 -19.11
CA ALA A 393 -11.23 -36.44 -19.05
C ALA A 393 -11.01 -35.91 -17.63
N ASP A 394 -10.59 -36.77 -16.70
CA ASP A 394 -10.11 -36.31 -15.37
C ASP A 394 -8.88 -37.07 -14.85
N ALA A 395 -8.18 -37.80 -15.73
CA ALA A 395 -6.94 -38.51 -15.38
C ALA A 395 -5.67 -37.90 -16.01
N GLY A 396 -5.79 -37.14 -17.11
CA GLY A 396 -4.65 -36.55 -17.82
C GLY A 396 -4.08 -35.29 -17.17
N LEU A 397 -4.94 -34.43 -16.61
CA LEU A 397 -4.52 -33.12 -16.11
C LEU A 397 -3.69 -33.21 -14.83
N ARG A 398 -3.98 -34.20 -13.96
CA ARG A 398 -3.18 -34.48 -12.74
C ARG A 398 -1.78 -35.03 -13.06
N ALA A 399 -1.60 -35.75 -14.17
CA ALA A 399 -0.30 -36.27 -14.58
C ALA A 399 0.60 -35.16 -15.16
N VAL A 400 0.01 -34.20 -15.89
CA VAL A 400 0.73 -33.05 -16.45
C VAL A 400 1.15 -32.06 -15.36
N LEU A 401 0.28 -31.78 -14.37
CA LEU A 401 0.62 -30.89 -13.26
C LEU A 401 1.73 -31.47 -12.36
N LYS A 402 1.73 -32.78 -12.14
CA LYS A 402 2.76 -33.45 -11.33
C LYS A 402 4.13 -33.41 -12.03
N GLY A 403 4.18 -33.59 -13.35
CA GLY A 403 5.41 -33.48 -14.13
C GLY A 403 6.01 -32.07 -14.19
N LEU A 404 5.17 -31.02 -14.13
CA LEU A 404 5.62 -29.62 -14.08
C LEU A 404 6.13 -29.23 -12.69
N LEU A 405 5.49 -29.71 -11.63
CA LEU A 405 5.91 -29.46 -10.24
C LEU A 405 7.21 -30.18 -9.86
N ASP A 406 7.46 -31.37 -10.40
CA ASP A 406 8.71 -32.12 -10.16
C ASP A 406 9.92 -31.50 -10.90
N ARG A 407 9.71 -30.79 -12.01
CA ARG A 407 10.78 -30.03 -12.70
C ARG A 407 11.19 -28.76 -11.97
N VAL A 408 10.24 -28.04 -11.35
CA VAL A 408 10.53 -26.83 -10.56
C VAL A 408 11.25 -27.16 -9.26
N ARG A 409 11.02 -28.35 -8.68
CA ARG A 409 11.74 -28.82 -7.49
C ARG A 409 13.18 -29.26 -7.75
N HIS A 410 13.51 -29.71 -8.96
CA HIS A 410 14.87 -30.14 -9.28
C HIS A 410 15.82 -28.97 -9.60
N ASP A 411 15.31 -27.84 -10.10
CA ASP A 411 16.13 -26.66 -10.40
C ASP A 411 16.50 -25.82 -9.16
N GLN A 412 15.76 -25.96 -8.04
CA GLN A 412 16.03 -25.21 -6.81
C GLN A 412 16.97 -25.91 -5.81
N LEU A 413 17.49 -27.09 -6.13
CA LEU A 413 18.39 -27.86 -5.26
C LEU A 413 19.83 -27.98 -5.78
N SER A 414 20.21 -27.28 -6.87
CA SER A 414 21.57 -27.33 -7.43
C SER A 414 22.44 -26.09 -7.14
N SER A 415 22.06 -25.20 -6.21
CA SER A 415 22.86 -24.01 -5.87
C SER A 415 23.08 -23.84 -4.37
N ALA A 416 23.83 -24.76 -3.75
CA ALA A 416 24.37 -24.54 -2.40
C ALA A 416 25.71 -25.27 -2.14
N GLN A 417 26.81 -24.49 -2.24
CA GLN A 417 28.07 -24.51 -1.44
C GLN A 417 29.12 -25.64 -1.63
N PRO A 418 30.39 -25.50 -1.14
CA PRO A 418 31.16 -24.36 -0.58
C PRO A 418 32.56 -24.14 -1.23
N GLY A 419 33.32 -23.13 -0.77
CA GLY A 419 34.53 -22.60 -1.42
C GLY A 419 35.86 -23.38 -1.27
N GLY A 420 36.93 -22.80 -1.82
CA GLY A 420 38.31 -23.30 -1.71
C GLY A 420 39.30 -22.59 -2.65
N SER A 421 40.41 -22.16 -2.07
CA SER A 421 41.55 -21.41 -2.64
C SER A 421 42.26 -22.03 -3.84
N ALA A 422 42.82 -21.18 -4.73
CA ALA A 422 44.18 -21.35 -5.27
C ALA A 422 44.63 -20.12 -6.10
N ARG A 423 45.86 -19.65 -5.85
CA ARG A 423 46.65 -18.78 -6.74
C ARG A 423 46.97 -19.53 -8.06
N PRO A 424 47.39 -18.82 -9.12
CA PRO A 424 48.83 -18.84 -9.40
C PRO A 424 49.41 -17.48 -9.84
N ARG A 425 50.74 -17.41 -9.70
CA ARG A 425 51.66 -16.37 -10.22
C ARG A 425 52.06 -16.70 -11.66
N HIS A 426 52.36 -15.66 -12.44
CA HIS A 426 53.47 -15.53 -13.43
C HIS A 426 53.47 -14.04 -13.86
N ASP A 427 54.51 -13.23 -13.60
CA ASP A 427 55.75 -13.04 -14.41
C ASP A 427 55.45 -12.88 -15.90
N SER A 428 55.93 -11.91 -16.68
CA SER A 428 56.95 -10.86 -16.58
C SER A 428 57.06 -10.19 -17.97
N ALA A 429 57.39 -8.89 -18.05
CA ALA A 429 58.15 -8.19 -19.13
C ALA A 429 57.78 -6.69 -19.13
N THR A 430 58.64 -5.74 -18.70
CA THR A 430 59.70 -5.05 -19.50
C THR A 430 59.12 -4.42 -20.77
N GLU A 431 59.01 -3.10 -20.91
CA GLU A 431 59.99 -2.03 -21.23
C GLU A 431 59.16 -0.71 -21.20
N ASP A 432 59.61 0.54 -21.07
CA ASP A 432 60.91 1.15 -21.25
C ASP A 432 60.95 2.52 -20.53
N SER A 433 62.17 2.95 -20.28
CA SER A 433 62.66 4.21 -19.72
C SER A 433 62.20 5.47 -20.47
N THR A 434 62.03 6.62 -19.79
CA THR A 434 62.96 7.79 -19.75
C THR A 434 62.16 8.94 -19.09
N GLY A 435 62.64 9.92 -18.34
CA GLY A 435 63.97 10.34 -17.88
C GLY A 435 63.82 11.74 -17.25
N ALA A 436 64.73 12.07 -16.33
CA ALA A 436 65.15 13.41 -15.88
C ALA A 436 64.27 14.27 -14.93
N GLN A 437 64.77 14.38 -13.69
CA GLN A 437 64.57 15.46 -12.69
C GLN A 437 65.40 16.73 -13.06
N PRO A 438 65.68 17.68 -12.14
CA PRO A 438 64.82 18.65 -11.43
C PRO A 438 65.37 20.10 -11.57
N THR A 439 64.67 21.13 -11.09
CA THR A 439 65.33 22.35 -10.59
C THR A 439 64.64 22.99 -9.39
N ASP A 440 65.51 23.35 -8.47
CA ASP A 440 65.38 24.04 -7.19
C ASP A 440 64.85 25.49 -7.27
N GLY A 441 64.39 25.99 -6.12
CA GLY A 441 64.81 27.34 -5.70
C GLY A 441 63.83 28.17 -4.87
N LEU A 442 64.02 28.14 -3.53
CA LEU A 442 64.16 29.30 -2.61
C LEU A 442 63.01 30.35 -2.55
N ARG A 443 62.52 30.87 -1.42
CA ARG A 443 63.18 31.30 -0.18
C ARG A 443 62.15 31.79 0.87
N ARG A 444 62.50 31.55 2.14
CA ARG A 444 62.11 32.14 3.45
C ARG A 444 61.19 33.37 3.53
N GLY A 445 60.32 33.33 4.54
CA GLY A 445 59.78 34.51 5.23
C GLY A 445 59.14 34.14 6.58
N SER A 446 59.86 34.38 7.67
CA SER A 446 59.43 34.22 9.07
C SER A 446 58.77 35.50 9.57
N VAL A 447 57.57 35.41 10.18
CA VAL A 447 57.03 36.47 11.06
C VAL A 447 56.29 35.82 12.22
N GLN A 448 56.82 36.00 13.43
CA GLN A 448 56.10 35.90 14.71
C GLN A 448 55.17 37.10 14.84
N THR A 449 53.94 36.91 15.34
CA THR A 449 53.27 37.88 16.22
C THR A 449 52.14 37.20 17.00
N ASP A 450 51.85 37.82 18.14
CA ASP A 450 51.16 37.33 19.33
C ASP A 450 49.70 36.91 19.19
N ARG A 451 49.30 36.02 20.11
CA ARG A 451 47.90 35.78 20.52
C ARG A 451 47.33 37.03 21.21
N PRO A 452 45.99 37.18 21.18
CA PRO A 452 45.28 37.00 22.45
C PRO A 452 44.04 36.12 22.30
N GLY A 453 43.80 35.31 23.33
CA GLY A 453 42.72 34.31 23.37
C GLY A 453 41.34 34.88 23.70
N ARG A 454 40.32 34.08 23.38
CA ARG A 454 38.95 34.08 23.93
C ARG A 454 38.24 32.77 23.53
N PRO A 455 37.18 32.34 24.23
CA PRO A 455 37.22 31.20 25.15
C PRO A 455 36.68 29.90 24.54
N GLU A 456 37.23 28.78 25.00
CA GLU A 456 36.68 27.44 24.77
C GLU A 456 35.31 27.31 25.42
N GLN A 457 34.27 27.12 24.61
CA GLN A 457 32.99 26.58 25.08
C GLN A 457 33.19 25.11 25.38
N ARG A 458 33.02 24.75 26.66
CA ARG A 458 32.92 23.37 27.13
C ARG A 458 31.80 22.66 26.35
N LEU A 459 32.19 21.71 25.51
CA LEU A 459 31.31 20.62 25.12
C LEU A 459 31.15 19.72 26.35
N ASP A 460 29.93 19.70 26.89
CA ASP A 460 29.52 18.71 27.88
C ASP A 460 29.73 17.32 27.30
N GLN A 461 30.73 16.62 27.83
CA GLN A 461 30.91 15.19 27.63
C GLN A 461 29.75 14.48 28.31
N GLN A 462 28.67 14.24 27.58
CA GLN A 462 27.69 13.24 27.98
C GLN A 462 28.39 11.88 27.96
N THR A 463 28.51 11.31 29.16
CA THR A 463 28.87 9.92 29.42
C THR A 463 27.96 9.01 28.59
N PRO A 464 28.45 7.91 28.01
CA PRO A 464 27.58 6.98 27.29
C PRO A 464 26.67 6.31 28.31
N GLY A 465 25.43 6.82 28.41
CA GLY A 465 24.36 6.19 29.16
C GLY A 465 24.16 4.79 28.62
N GLN A 466 24.12 3.81 29.53
CA GLN A 466 23.84 2.41 29.23
C GLN A 466 22.66 2.34 28.26
N ALA A 467 22.88 1.75 27.08
CA ALA A 467 21.81 1.46 26.14
C ALA A 467 20.81 0.56 26.85
N VAL A 468 19.67 1.14 27.23
CA VAL A 468 18.57 0.39 27.87
C VAL A 468 17.99 -0.50 26.78
N VAL A 469 18.39 -1.77 26.83
CA VAL A 469 17.76 -2.83 26.06
C VAL A 469 16.31 -2.87 26.52
N CYS A 470 15.39 -2.64 25.58
CA CYS A 470 13.97 -2.72 25.89
C CYS A 470 13.69 -4.15 26.37
N PRO A 471 13.10 -4.36 27.55
CA PRO A 471 12.76 -5.70 28.00
C PRO A 471 11.89 -6.35 26.93
N ASP A 472 12.21 -7.60 26.56
CA ASP A 472 11.52 -8.36 25.52
C ASP A 472 10.01 -8.18 25.66
N ASN A 473 9.44 -7.33 24.82
CA ASN A 473 8.02 -7.16 24.69
C ASN A 473 7.67 -8.00 23.47
N PRO A 474 7.31 -9.29 23.62
CA PRO A 474 6.72 -10.01 22.50
C PRO A 474 5.54 -9.16 22.05
N ALA A 475 5.50 -8.84 20.75
CA ALA A 475 4.50 -7.98 20.13
C ALA A 475 3.20 -7.99 20.92
N ARG A 476 2.93 -6.93 21.70
CA ARG A 476 1.68 -6.87 22.46
C ARG A 476 0.57 -7.00 21.42
N PRO A 477 -0.32 -7.99 21.56
CA PRO A 477 -1.47 -8.03 20.68
C PRO A 477 -2.18 -6.67 20.79
N ILE A 478 -2.80 -6.26 19.69
CA ILE A 478 -3.46 -4.95 19.51
C ILE A 478 -4.56 -4.71 20.58
N ASP A 479 -4.89 -5.71 21.41
CA ASP A 479 -5.87 -5.71 22.48
C ASP A 479 -5.43 -5.06 23.81
N GLN A 480 -4.16 -4.68 24.00
CA GLN A 480 -3.69 -4.07 25.26
C GLN A 480 -3.28 -2.60 25.19
N VAL A 481 -3.48 -1.92 24.06
CA VAL A 481 -3.35 -0.47 23.99
C VAL A 481 -4.66 0.17 24.43
N ARG A 482 -4.81 0.40 25.75
CA ARG A 482 -5.82 1.36 26.22
C ARG A 482 -5.40 2.74 25.74
N PRO A 483 -6.22 3.47 24.96
CA PRO A 483 -5.91 4.86 24.68
C PRO A 483 -5.93 5.61 26.01
N LYS A 484 -4.82 6.29 26.33
CA LYS A 484 -4.76 7.21 27.46
C LYS A 484 -5.51 8.48 27.04
N VAL A 485 -6.82 8.37 26.91
CA VAL A 485 -7.73 9.53 26.88
C VAL A 485 -7.79 10.01 28.32
N VAL A 486 -7.36 11.25 28.55
CA VAL A 486 -7.55 11.91 29.84
C VAL A 486 -9.04 12.18 29.95
N PHE A 487 -9.76 11.36 30.72
CA PHE A 487 -11.12 11.67 31.14
C PHE A 487 -11.02 12.73 32.24
N GLY A 488 -11.64 13.90 32.03
CA GLY A 488 -11.98 14.81 33.12
C GLY A 488 -13.22 14.29 33.83
N GLU A 489 -13.22 14.28 35.17
CA GLU A 489 -14.32 13.74 36.01
C GLU A 489 -15.62 14.57 35.99
N GLU A 490 -15.83 15.44 35.00
CA GLU A 490 -17.06 16.27 34.91
C GLU A 490 -18.02 15.89 33.76
N ASP A 491 -17.66 14.94 32.88
CA ASP A 491 -18.49 14.56 31.72
C ASP A 491 -19.38 13.31 31.94
N LEU A 492 -19.65 12.95 33.20
CA LEU A 492 -20.61 11.89 33.55
C LEU A 492 -21.64 12.42 34.56
N ALA A 493 -22.54 13.27 34.08
CA ALA A 493 -23.84 13.56 34.68
C ALA A 493 -24.90 13.77 33.60
#